data_AF-A0AAV6YTW5-F1
#
_entry.id   AF-A0AAV6YTW5-F1
#
_cell.length_a   1.000
_cell.length_b   1.000
_cell.length_c   1.000
_cell.angle_alpha   90.00
_cell.angle_beta   90.00
_cell.angle_gamma   90.00
#
_symmetry.space_group_name_H-M   'P 1'
#
loop_
_entity.id
_entity.type
_entity.pdbx_description
1 polymer ?
#
loop_
_entity_poly.entity_id
_entity_poly.type
_entity_poly.pdbx_seq_one_letter_code
_entity_poly.pdbx_strand_id
1 'polypeptide(L)'
;AYYCRSLALAFIEHTVLQRYYDYTHDPGTPSSLQPVLKKLCCLYGLWSLSKHMAVLYQGGYFAGEVPGRIVQNAILELSAELKVDAVSLVDAIAPPDFILNSPIARADGELYKNLWSAVLQGEKVLERPSWWPEFCTNKPVIGKPRSQL
;
A
#
# COMPACT_ATOMS: atom_id res chain seq x y z
N ALA A 1 9.26 23.28 -20.42
CA ALA A 1 8.37 23.94 -19.45
C ALA A 1 8.49 23.22 -18.10
N TYR A 2 9.03 23.89 -17.07
CA TYR A 2 9.47 23.26 -15.82
C TYR A 2 8.32 22.69 -14.96
N TYR A 3 7.16 23.37 -14.92
CA TYR A 3 6.02 22.96 -14.06
C TYR A 3 4.95 22.09 -14.73
N CYS A 4 5.04 21.83 -16.04
CA CYS A 4 3.96 21.17 -16.78
C CYS A 4 3.64 19.76 -16.25
N ARG A 5 4.65 18.98 -15.85
CA ARG A 5 4.44 17.64 -15.29
C ARG A 5 3.68 17.69 -13.97
N SER A 6 4.12 18.54 -13.05
CA SER A 6 3.49 18.66 -11.72
C SER A 6 2.06 19.19 -11.82
N LEU A 7 1.82 20.17 -12.69
CA LEU A 7 0.48 20.69 -12.96
C LEU A 7 -0.44 19.61 -13.56
N ALA A 8 0.05 18.84 -14.54
CA ALA A 8 -0.71 17.76 -15.15
C ALA A 8 -1.10 16.69 -14.11
N LEU A 9 -0.19 16.32 -13.21
CA LEU A 9 -0.47 15.38 -12.13
C LEU A 9 -1.52 15.93 -11.16
N ALA A 10 -1.38 17.18 -10.71
CA ALA A 10 -2.35 17.81 -9.81
C ALA A 10 -3.74 17.92 -10.46
N PHE A 11 -3.81 18.21 -11.77
CA PHE A 11 -5.06 18.26 -12.52
C PHE A 11 -5.74 16.89 -12.60
N ILE A 12 -4.98 15.82 -12.87
CA ILE A 12 -5.51 14.46 -12.92
C ILE A 12 -6.01 14.04 -11.54
N GLU A 13 -5.23 14.26 -10.48
CA GLU A 13 -5.62 13.94 -9.11
C GLU A 13 -6.90 14.70 -8.70
N HIS A 14 -7.00 15.99 -9.03
CA HIS A 14 -8.22 16.77 -8.82
C HIS A 14 -9.41 16.22 -9.58
N THR A 15 -9.22 15.85 -10.86
CA THR A 15 -10.28 15.27 -11.69
C THR A 15 -10.79 13.96 -11.11
N VAL A 16 -9.88 13.09 -10.66
CA VAL A 16 -10.24 11.82 -10.01
C VAL A 16 -11.02 12.08 -8.73
N LEU A 17 -10.56 13.00 -7.88
CA LEU A 17 -11.24 13.35 -6.64
C LEU A 17 -12.64 13.93 -6.90
N GLN A 18 -12.79 14.81 -7.88
CA GLN A 18 -14.07 15.40 -8.25
C GLN A 18 -15.06 14.32 -8.72
N ARG A 19 -14.61 13.42 -9.60
CA ARG A 19 -15.46 12.31 -10.09
C ARG A 19 -15.88 11.37 -8.96
N TYR A 20 -14.97 11.07 -8.04
CA TYR A 20 -15.29 10.27 -6.86
C TYR A 20 -16.33 10.99 -5.99
N TYR A 21 -16.12 12.27 -5.71
CA TYR A 21 -17.04 13.09 -4.91
C TYR A 21 -18.44 13.08 -5.51
N ASP A 22 -18.57 13.35 -6.81
CA ASP A 22 -19.85 13.34 -7.53
C ASP A 22 -20.57 11.99 -7.39
N TYR A 23 -19.83 10.88 -7.55
CA TYR A 23 -20.38 9.53 -7.41
C TYR A 23 -20.89 9.23 -5.99
N THR A 24 -20.16 9.68 -4.96
CA THR A 24 -20.56 9.47 -3.56
C THR A 24 -21.74 10.32 -3.11
N HIS A 25 -22.06 11.39 -3.85
CA HIS A 25 -23.21 12.26 -3.60
C HIS A 25 -24.38 11.98 -4.55
N ASP A 26 -24.22 11.06 -5.50
CA ASP A 26 -25.28 10.63 -6.40
C ASP A 26 -26.40 9.93 -5.61
N PRO A 27 -27.68 10.35 -5.77
CA PRO A 27 -28.82 9.63 -5.20
C PRO A 27 -28.94 8.16 -5.65
N GLY A 28 -28.29 7.77 -6.75
CA GLY A 28 -28.19 6.39 -7.21
C GLY A 28 -27.32 5.49 -6.31
N THR A 29 -26.44 6.06 -5.49
CA THR A 29 -25.55 5.29 -4.62
C THR A 29 -26.31 4.86 -3.34
N PRO A 30 -26.30 3.56 -2.97
CA PRO A 30 -27.00 3.07 -1.78
C PRO A 30 -26.63 3.84 -0.52
N SER A 31 -27.65 4.31 0.21
CA SER A 31 -27.48 5.17 1.39
C SER A 31 -26.65 4.54 2.51
N SER A 32 -26.65 3.21 2.61
CA SER A 32 -25.83 2.46 3.58
C SER A 32 -24.34 2.49 3.26
N LEU A 33 -23.95 2.60 1.98
CA LEU A 33 -22.55 2.59 1.54
C LEU A 33 -21.95 3.99 1.46
N GLN A 34 -22.79 5.02 1.26
CA GLN A 34 -22.36 6.41 1.13
C GLN A 34 -21.42 6.87 2.27
N PRO A 35 -21.66 6.57 3.56
CA PRO A 35 -20.78 7.03 4.64
C PRO A 35 -19.34 6.53 4.48
N VAL A 36 -19.15 5.24 4.21
CA VAL A 36 -17.83 4.62 4.07
C VAL A 36 -17.12 5.13 2.80
N LEU A 37 -17.86 5.22 1.69
CA LEU A 37 -17.31 5.75 0.44
C LEU A 37 -16.91 7.23 0.53
N LYS A 38 -17.69 8.05 1.27
CA LYS A 38 -17.33 9.45 1.54
C LYS A 38 -16.06 9.55 2.38
N LYS A 39 -15.89 8.69 3.40
CA LYS A 39 -14.65 8.63 4.19
C LYS A 39 -13.44 8.26 3.32
N LEU A 40 -13.57 7.29 2.42
CA LEU A 40 -12.52 6.94 1.45
C LEU A 40 -12.20 8.10 0.49
N CYS A 41 -13.22 8.78 -0.02
CA CYS A 41 -13.06 9.97 -0.86
C CYS A 41 -12.29 11.08 -0.11
N CYS A 42 -12.66 11.36 1.14
CA CYS A 42 -11.97 12.33 2.00
C CYS A 42 -10.53 11.93 2.26
N LEU A 43 -10.27 10.65 2.58
CA LEU A 43 -8.93 10.14 2.82
C LEU A 43 -8.03 10.30 1.59
N TYR A 44 -8.53 9.93 0.40
CA TYR A 44 -7.81 10.12 -0.85
C TYR A 44 -7.52 11.60 -1.13
N GLY A 45 -8.52 12.47 -0.94
CA GLY A 45 -8.36 13.92 -1.12
C GLY A 45 -7.31 14.53 -0.21
N LEU A 46 -7.34 14.19 1.09
CA LEU A 46 -6.35 14.66 2.07
C LEU A 46 -4.96 14.09 1.80
N TRP A 47 -4.85 12.82 1.41
CA TRP A 47 -3.57 12.24 1.03
C TRP A 47 -2.98 12.91 -0.22
N SER A 48 -3.80 13.15 -1.25
CA SER A 48 -3.37 13.88 -2.46
C SER A 48 -2.93 15.30 -2.13
N LEU A 49 -3.71 16.01 -1.29
CA LEU A 49 -3.39 17.35 -0.82
C LEU A 49 -2.06 17.37 -0.04
N SER A 50 -1.82 16.36 0.81
CA SER A 50 -0.60 16.26 1.62
C SER A 50 0.68 16.28 0.78
N LYS A 51 0.64 15.71 -0.43
CA LYS A 51 1.78 15.69 -1.36
C LYS A 51 2.09 17.05 -1.97
N HIS A 52 1.07 17.89 -2.17
CA HIS A 52 1.21 19.21 -2.81
C HIS A 52 1.32 20.36 -1.80
N MET A 53 1.37 20.06 -0.49
CA MET A 53 1.43 21.09 0.55
C MET A 53 2.59 22.07 0.36
N ALA A 54 3.77 21.59 -0.04
CA ALA A 54 4.92 22.46 -0.26
C ALA A 54 4.63 23.59 -1.27
N VAL A 55 3.91 23.29 -2.35
CA VAL A 55 3.52 24.27 -3.38
C VAL A 55 2.45 25.23 -2.83
N LEU A 56 1.51 24.72 -2.03
CA LEU A 56 0.48 25.53 -1.39
C LEU A 56 1.05 26.51 -0.35
N TYR A 57 2.09 26.09 0.37
CA TYR A 57 2.87 26.97 1.25
C TYR A 57 3.66 28.01 0.47
N GLN A 58 4.34 27.62 -0.61
CA GLN A 58 5.06 28.55 -1.50
C GLN A 58 4.13 29.60 -2.13
N GLY A 59 2.91 29.19 -2.51
CA GLY A 59 1.89 30.08 -3.08
C GLY A 59 1.14 30.93 -2.05
N GLY A 60 1.45 30.80 -0.75
CA GLY A 60 0.79 31.53 0.32
C GLY A 60 -0.67 31.10 0.61
N TYR A 61 -1.13 29.99 0.01
CA TYR A 61 -2.44 29.41 0.30
C TYR A 61 -2.46 28.80 1.71
N PHE A 62 -1.36 28.15 2.11
CA PHE A 62 -1.14 27.72 3.49
C PHE A 62 -0.13 28.63 4.18
N ALA A 63 -0.40 28.94 5.44
CA ALA A 63 0.47 29.73 6.30
C ALA A 63 0.55 29.12 7.70
N GLY A 64 1.77 29.10 8.26
CA GLY A 64 2.04 28.54 9.58
C GLY A 64 1.96 27.01 9.67
N GLU A 65 2.08 26.49 10.89
CA GLU A 65 2.12 25.04 11.14
C GLU A 65 0.74 24.37 11.18
N VAL A 66 -0.32 25.16 11.38
CA VAL A 66 -1.67 24.66 11.66
C VAL A 66 -2.24 23.83 10.49
N PRO A 67 -2.19 24.28 9.22
CA PRO A 67 -2.76 23.51 8.11
C PRO A 67 -2.14 22.12 7.95
N GLY A 68 -0.81 22.02 8.03
CA GLY A 68 -0.10 20.75 7.94
C GLY A 68 -0.50 19.78 9.05
N ARG A 69 -0.60 20.26 10.29
CA ARG A 69 -1.03 19.45 11.45
C ARG A 69 -2.47 18.97 11.30
N ILE A 70 -3.38 19.84 10.85
CA ILE A 70 -4.79 19.47 10.63
C ILE A 70 -4.90 18.37 9.57
N VAL A 71 -4.22 18.50 8.44
CA VAL A 71 -4.25 17.49 7.37
C VAL A 71 -3.72 16.15 7.87
N GLN A 72 -2.60 16.14 8.58
CA GLN A 72 -2.01 14.91 9.14
C GLN A 72 -2.94 14.24 10.15
N ASN A 73 -3.51 15.01 11.08
CA ASN A 73 -4.44 14.48 12.08
C ASN A 73 -5.70 13.91 11.44
N ALA A 74 -6.29 14.62 10.47
CA ALA A 74 -7.47 14.15 9.75
C ALA A 74 -7.22 12.85 8.97
N ILE A 75 -6.02 12.67 8.39
CA ILE A 75 -5.63 11.40 7.74
C ILE A 75 -5.58 10.26 8.77
N LEU A 76 -5.00 10.49 9.95
CA LEU A 76 -4.91 9.49 11.00
C LEU A 76 -6.29 9.12 11.55
N GLU A 77 -7.14 10.11 11.80
CA GLU A 77 -8.52 9.92 12.27
C GLU A 77 -9.33 9.10 11.26
N LEU A 78 -9.33 9.50 9.99
CA LEU A 78 -10.04 8.76 8.93
C LEU A 78 -9.50 7.33 8.76
N SER A 79 -8.19 7.14 8.89
CA SER A 79 -7.57 5.80 8.83
C SER A 79 -8.01 4.92 10.00
N ALA A 80 -8.15 5.51 11.19
CA ALA A 80 -8.66 4.79 12.37
C ALA A 80 -10.14 4.42 12.21
N GLU A 81 -10.96 5.32 11.65
CA GLU A 81 -12.37 5.04 11.38
C GLU A 81 -12.56 3.95 10.31
N LEU A 82 -11.79 4.02 9.21
CA LEU A 82 -11.89 3.06 8.10
C LEU A 82 -11.29 1.69 8.43
N LYS A 83 -10.50 1.58 9.50
CA LYS A 83 -9.86 0.32 9.91
C LYS A 83 -10.87 -0.81 10.12
N VAL A 84 -12.06 -0.51 10.63
CA VAL A 84 -13.10 -1.52 10.93
C VAL A 84 -13.67 -2.11 9.64
N ASP A 85 -13.80 -1.29 8.60
CA ASP A 85 -14.36 -1.69 7.30
C ASP A 85 -13.29 -2.17 6.31
N ALA A 86 -12.00 -2.10 6.68
CA ALA A 86 -10.88 -2.31 5.76
C ALA A 86 -10.90 -3.69 5.08
N VAL A 87 -11.21 -4.76 5.81
CA VAL A 87 -11.29 -6.12 5.24
C VAL A 87 -12.43 -6.20 4.23
N SER A 88 -13.63 -5.78 4.61
CA SER A 88 -14.82 -5.77 3.74
C SER A 88 -14.62 -4.93 2.47
N LEU A 89 -13.93 -3.79 2.58
CA LEU A 89 -13.62 -2.92 1.45
C LEU A 89 -12.63 -3.57 0.47
N VAL A 90 -11.62 -4.27 0.99
CA VAL A 90 -10.67 -5.01 0.16
C VAL A 90 -11.35 -6.22 -0.49
N ASP A 91 -12.17 -6.95 0.25
CA ASP A 91 -12.92 -8.10 -0.24
C ASP A 91 -13.87 -7.71 -1.39
N ALA A 92 -14.46 -6.52 -1.34
CA ALA A 92 -15.35 -6.02 -2.40
C ALA A 92 -14.63 -5.80 -3.75
N ILE A 93 -13.32 -5.60 -3.75
CA ILE A 93 -12.50 -5.41 -4.97
C ILE A 93 -11.58 -6.59 -5.27
N ALA A 94 -11.43 -7.53 -4.34
CA ALA A 94 -10.48 -8.63 -4.44
C ALA A 94 -10.89 -9.58 -5.58
N PRO A 95 -9.98 -9.91 -6.51
CA PRO A 95 -10.23 -10.98 -7.46
C PRO A 95 -10.17 -12.34 -6.75
N PRO A 96 -10.69 -13.42 -7.37
CA PRO A 96 -10.55 -14.78 -6.84
C PRO A 96 -9.09 -15.15 -6.52
N ASP A 97 -8.88 -15.95 -5.46
CA ASP A 97 -7.55 -16.34 -4.98
C ASP A 97 -6.63 -16.95 -6.06
N PHE A 98 -7.21 -17.63 -7.05
CA PHE A 98 -6.47 -18.15 -8.20
C PHE A 98 -5.83 -17.05 -9.05
N ILE A 99 -6.53 -15.93 -9.25
CA ILE A 99 -6.02 -14.77 -10.00
C ILE A 99 -5.03 -13.99 -9.13
N LEU A 100 -5.35 -13.84 -7.85
CA LEU A 100 -4.49 -13.13 -6.89
C LEU A 100 -3.14 -13.83 -6.72
N ASN A 101 -3.13 -15.17 -6.77
CA ASN A 101 -1.96 -16.04 -6.72
C ASN A 101 -0.95 -15.64 -5.62
N SER A 102 -1.49 -15.30 -4.45
CA SER A 102 -0.71 -14.79 -3.32
C SER A 102 -1.00 -15.63 -2.08
N PRO A 103 0.00 -16.31 -1.49
CA PRO A 103 -0.20 -17.09 -0.29
C PRO A 103 -0.51 -16.21 0.94
N ILE A 104 -0.10 -14.94 0.92
CA ILE A 104 -0.31 -14.01 2.04
C ILE A 104 -1.66 -13.32 2.04
N ALA A 105 -2.33 -13.29 0.90
CA ALA A 105 -3.57 -12.54 0.69
C ALA A 105 -4.76 -13.47 0.35
N ARG A 106 -4.65 -14.77 0.68
CA ARG A 106 -5.74 -15.73 0.54
C ARG A 106 -6.91 -15.36 1.45
N ALA A 107 -8.13 -15.59 0.94
CA ALA A 107 -9.37 -15.23 1.64
C ALA A 107 -9.62 -16.01 2.94
N ASP A 108 -8.97 -17.17 3.14
CA ASP A 108 -9.13 -17.99 4.35
C ASP A 108 -8.45 -17.41 5.61
N GLY A 109 -7.61 -16.39 5.45
CA GLY A 109 -6.85 -15.78 6.56
C GLY A 109 -5.77 -16.68 7.17
N GLU A 110 -5.49 -17.85 6.60
CA GLU A 110 -4.53 -18.83 7.14
C GLU A 110 -3.08 -18.55 6.70
N LEU A 111 -2.62 -17.30 6.90
CA LEU A 111 -1.34 -16.76 6.41
C LEU A 111 -0.16 -17.73 6.55
N TYR A 112 0.10 -18.22 7.76
CA TYR A 112 1.26 -19.07 8.02
C TYR A 112 1.17 -20.43 7.32
N LYS A 113 -0.01 -21.03 7.29
CA LYS A 113 -0.23 -22.32 6.63
C LYS A 113 -0.09 -22.18 5.11
N ASN A 114 -0.63 -21.10 4.55
CA ASN A 114 -0.56 -20.81 3.12
C ASN A 114 0.87 -20.53 2.68
N LEU A 115 1.61 -19.71 3.45
CA LEU A 115 3.01 -19.42 3.17
C LEU A 115 3.87 -20.67 3.27
N TRP A 116 3.69 -21.46 4.34
CA TRP A 116 4.42 -22.72 4.52
C TRP A 116 4.14 -23.70 3.38
N SER A 117 2.87 -23.85 3.00
CA SER A 117 2.47 -24.72 1.88
C SER A 117 3.07 -24.26 0.56
N ALA A 118 3.08 -22.94 0.29
CA ALA A 118 3.68 -22.37 -0.91
C ALA A 118 5.20 -22.58 -0.96
N VAL A 119 5.88 -22.43 0.18
CA VAL A 119 7.33 -22.72 0.29
C VAL A 119 7.60 -24.20 0.01
N LEU A 120 6.81 -25.11 0.56
CA LEU A 120 7.00 -26.56 0.37
C LEU A 120 6.72 -27.04 -1.07
N GLN A 121 5.96 -26.28 -1.86
CA GLN A 121 5.76 -26.59 -3.28
C GLN A 121 6.99 -26.30 -4.15
N GLY A 122 8.00 -25.60 -3.62
CA GLY A 122 9.26 -25.35 -4.32
C GLY A 122 10.10 -26.63 -4.50
N GLU A 123 10.92 -26.65 -5.55
CA GLU A 123 11.79 -27.79 -5.84
C GLU A 123 12.92 -27.89 -4.81
N LYS A 124 13.20 -29.11 -4.30
CA LYS A 124 14.33 -29.42 -3.40
C LYS A 124 14.40 -28.58 -2.12
N VAL A 125 13.26 -28.06 -1.65
CA VAL A 125 13.21 -27.12 -0.50
C VAL A 125 13.62 -27.77 0.82
N LEU A 126 13.29 -29.05 1.03
CA LEU A 126 13.68 -29.81 2.22
C LEU A 126 15.02 -30.53 2.05
N GLU A 127 15.62 -30.47 0.86
CA GLU A 127 16.87 -31.14 0.54
C GLU A 127 18.05 -30.20 0.79
N ARG A 128 19.24 -30.80 0.92
CA ARG A 128 20.46 -30.00 0.92
C ARG A 128 20.67 -29.42 -0.47
N PRO A 129 21.04 -28.14 -0.60
CA PRO A 129 21.35 -27.57 -1.89
C PRO A 129 22.53 -28.31 -2.53
N SER A 130 22.58 -28.34 -3.86
CA SER A 130 23.61 -29.06 -4.62
C SER A 130 25.05 -28.63 -4.27
N TRP A 131 25.23 -27.37 -3.88
CA TRP A 131 26.50 -26.77 -3.48
C TRP A 131 26.88 -27.02 -2.00
N TRP A 132 26.01 -27.65 -1.20
CA TRP A 132 26.28 -27.96 0.21
C TRP A 132 27.62 -28.68 0.46
N PRO A 133 28.05 -29.65 -0.39
CA PRO A 133 29.32 -30.33 -0.21
C PRO A 133 30.55 -29.40 -0.28
N GLU A 134 30.47 -28.29 -1.02
CA GLU A 134 31.58 -27.34 -1.18
C GLU A 134 31.97 -26.70 0.16
N PHE A 135 30.97 -26.37 0.99
CA PHE A 135 31.16 -25.83 2.33
C PHE A 135 31.70 -26.85 3.34
N CYS A 136 31.27 -28.11 3.20
CA CYS A 136 31.72 -29.18 4.09
C CYS A 136 33.14 -29.64 3.78
N THR A 137 33.54 -29.59 2.51
CA THR A 137 34.85 -30.06 2.04
C THR A 137 35.92 -28.99 2.21
N ASN A 138 35.60 -27.72 1.94
CA ASN A 138 36.53 -26.59 2.04
C ASN A 138 36.21 -25.70 3.24
N LYS A 139 36.08 -26.28 4.45
CA LYS A 139 35.83 -25.50 5.67
C LYS A 139 37.00 -24.55 5.92
N PRO A 140 36.80 -23.21 5.93
CA PRO A 140 37.89 -22.29 6.22
C PRO A 140 38.38 -22.51 7.65
N VAL A 141 39.69 -22.68 7.80
CA VAL A 141 40.33 -22.80 9.11
C VAL A 141 40.23 -21.45 9.81
N ILE A 142 39.49 -21.40 10.91
CA ILE A 142 39.34 -20.19 11.74
C ILE A 142 40.74 -19.75 12.19
N GLY A 143 41.18 -18.58 11.72
CA GLY A 143 42.49 -18.00 12.05
C GLY A 143 43.49 -17.82 10.88
N LYS A 144 43.15 -18.19 9.64
CA LYS A 144 44.00 -17.87 8.47
C LYS A 144 43.39 -16.75 7.61
N PRO A 145 44.05 -15.57 7.48
CA PRO A 145 43.51 -14.42 6.76
C PRO A 145 43.85 -14.44 5.26
N ARG A 146 43.91 -15.60 4.61
CA ARG A 146 44.22 -15.65 3.17
C ARG A 146 43.34 -16.65 2.43
N SER A 147 42.58 -16.09 1.49
CA SER A 147 41.93 -16.82 0.40
C SER A 147 42.98 -17.58 -0.40
N GLN A 148 42.82 -18.90 -0.51
CA GLN A 148 43.54 -19.71 -1.49
C GLN A 148 42.68 -19.74 -2.75
N LEU A 149 42.84 -18.71 -3.58
CA LEU A 149 42.49 -18.74 -5.00
C LEU A 149 43.74 -19.18 -5.77
#